data_AF-A0A8T7ELW3-F1
#
_entry.id   AF-A0A8T7ELW3-F1
#
_cell.length_a   1.000
_cell.length_b   1.000
_cell.length_c   1.000
_cell.angle_alpha   90.00
_cell.angle_beta   90.00
_cell.angle_gamma   90.00
#
_symmetry.space_group_name_H-M   'P 1'
#
loop_
_entity.id
_entity.type
_entity.pdbx_description
1 polymer ?
#
loop_
_entity_poly.entity_id
_entity_poly.type
_entity_poly.pdbx_seq_one_letter_code
_entity_poly.pdbx_strand_id
1 'polypeptide(L)'
;MRRPTKSITSLRQQARCTPAGHDAHTAIGLAVAKMLTKHKDRIHGRVKFVFQPAEEIARGAQAMIEDGALANPRPDVSLGLHVWNTLPLGRLGVADGPTMAGSSLWTATLTGKGAHGAAPHLGIDPVVCAAHIITALQTIVSRNVDPMDTAVVSATQVHAGDTHNVIPQTAVLTGTMRSFKTEVRDLVTQRMDEIIRGVAASFGCEADFQIEHRTGPVVNHADVGNRLRPLFSDIVGADNLDLTTRTMGGEDMSFFMTDVPGMYFFVGSANEARGLNYGHHHPQFDIDEDVLPLGGGAAGDGGRGVCDTGMTEPVALEWISGDGWLVLAEPDDDPSGALRASALHKLGVNRGFAFLGLNETTGDAEMADMEDLGAPTGYLINVVTEDDDTIISNLRDVGLIMLDPSADPRRMLDALIGATSLAMRDAYLRGAVIYAEGPCASLFGACWRSAGGGLHEGLGWITDARFVRNRRSGGTACGCTPNI
;
A
#
# COMPACT_ATOMS: atom_id res chain seq x y z
N MET A 1 31.32 29.02 18.94
CA MET A 1 31.23 27.55 19.06
C MET A 1 30.26 27.06 18.00
N ARG A 2 30.72 26.19 17.09
CA ARG A 2 29.94 25.63 15.98
C ARG A 2 28.79 24.78 16.54
N ARG A 3 27.55 25.09 16.17
CA ARG A 3 26.40 24.18 16.35
C ARG A 3 26.30 23.29 15.10
N PRO A 4 25.98 21.98 15.23
CA PRO A 4 26.03 21.04 14.13
C PRO A 4 24.78 21.20 13.24
N THR A 5 25.02 21.27 11.93
CA THR A 5 24.02 21.09 10.87
C THR A 5 23.48 19.67 10.91
N LYS A 6 22.18 19.50 11.22
CA LYS A 6 21.45 18.29 10.81
C LYS A 6 21.06 18.46 9.35
N SER A 7 21.54 17.57 8.49
CA SER A 7 21.34 17.61 7.05
C SER A 7 19.88 17.34 6.66
N ILE A 8 19.53 17.81 5.46
CA ILE A 8 18.30 17.59 4.69
C ILE A 8 17.89 16.10 4.51
N THR A 9 18.67 15.16 5.03
CA THR A 9 18.45 13.71 4.92
C THR A 9 17.32 13.19 5.83
N SER A 10 16.87 13.93 6.84
CA SER A 10 15.95 13.39 7.87
C SER A 10 14.45 13.54 7.56
N LEU A 11 14.05 14.15 6.45
CA LEU A 11 12.62 14.39 6.12
C LEU A 11 12.04 13.40 5.08
N ARG A 12 12.85 12.51 4.50
CA ARG A 12 12.34 11.34 3.72
C ARG A 12 11.60 10.31 4.58
N GLN A 13 11.64 10.44 5.91
CA GLN A 13 11.20 9.40 6.85
C GLN A 13 9.69 9.41 7.19
N GLN A 14 8.90 10.33 6.63
CA GLN A 14 7.47 10.49 7.00
C GLN A 14 6.47 10.36 5.85
N ALA A 15 6.91 10.23 4.60
CA ALA A 15 6.08 9.62 3.56
C ALA A 15 6.23 8.11 3.73
N ARG A 16 5.18 7.43 4.20
CA ARG A 16 5.16 5.96 4.12
C ARG A 16 4.94 5.61 2.65
N CYS A 17 6.00 5.62 1.83
CA CYS A 17 6.05 4.72 0.67
C CYS A 17 5.67 3.34 1.16
N THR A 18 4.90 2.58 0.38
CA THR A 18 4.80 1.15 0.67
C THR A 18 6.23 0.62 0.61
N PRO A 19 6.80 0.05 1.70
CA PRO A 19 8.21 -0.33 1.70
C PRO A 19 8.56 -1.43 0.69
N ALA A 20 7.56 -1.94 -0.03
CA ALA A 20 7.65 -2.92 -1.10
C ALA A 20 7.46 -2.33 -2.53
N GLY A 21 6.92 -1.11 -2.70
CA GLY A 21 6.73 -0.46 -4.01
C GLY A 21 5.41 -0.82 -4.73
N HIS A 22 4.37 -1.18 -3.98
CA HIS A 22 3.04 -1.58 -4.51
C HIS A 22 2.26 -0.42 -5.13
N ASP A 23 2.57 0.81 -4.72
CA ASP A 23 2.15 2.04 -5.40
C ASP A 23 2.65 2.09 -6.84
N ALA A 24 3.93 1.77 -7.08
CA ALA A 24 4.50 1.69 -8.42
C ALA A 24 3.86 0.58 -9.25
N HIS A 25 3.62 -0.61 -8.67
CA HIS A 25 2.94 -1.71 -9.37
C HIS A 25 1.53 -1.32 -9.80
N THR A 26 0.79 -0.65 -8.92
CA THR A 26 -0.57 -0.15 -9.21
C THR A 26 -0.55 0.88 -10.33
N ALA A 27 0.39 1.84 -10.28
CA ALA A 27 0.55 2.85 -11.32
C ALA A 27 0.88 2.22 -12.69
N ILE A 28 1.81 1.25 -12.72
CA ILE A 28 2.14 0.47 -13.92
C ILE A 28 0.90 -0.27 -14.44
N GLY A 29 0.19 -0.99 -13.57
CA GLY A 29 -1.01 -1.75 -13.93
C GLY A 29 -2.09 -0.87 -14.55
N LEU A 30 -2.35 0.30 -13.98
CA LEU A 30 -3.31 1.28 -14.51
C LEU A 30 -2.85 1.86 -15.86
N ALA A 31 -1.56 2.18 -16.01
CA ALA A 31 -1.01 2.68 -17.26
C ALA A 31 -1.14 1.65 -18.39
N VAL A 32 -0.82 0.38 -18.10
CA VAL A 32 -0.98 -0.75 -19.04
C VAL A 32 -2.46 -0.94 -19.38
N ALA A 33 -3.36 -0.93 -18.39
CA ALA A 33 -4.80 -1.06 -18.63
C ALA A 33 -5.35 0.04 -19.55
N LYS A 34 -4.93 1.28 -19.32
CA LYS A 34 -5.30 2.43 -20.16
C LYS A 34 -4.74 2.30 -21.58
N MET A 35 -3.48 1.90 -21.72
CA MET A 35 -2.83 1.69 -23.02
C MET A 35 -3.53 0.57 -23.81
N LEU A 36 -3.75 -0.59 -23.21
CA LEU A 36 -4.39 -1.72 -23.88
C LEU A 36 -5.85 -1.43 -24.24
N THR A 37 -6.58 -0.68 -23.40
CA THR A 37 -7.96 -0.27 -23.70
C THR A 37 -8.03 0.64 -24.92
N LYS A 38 -7.07 1.57 -25.09
CA LYS A 38 -6.98 2.44 -26.27
C LYS A 38 -6.67 1.67 -27.57
N HIS A 39 -6.08 0.49 -27.46
CA HIS A 39 -5.69 -0.36 -28.59
C HIS A 39 -6.45 -1.69 -28.64
N LYS A 40 -7.64 -1.75 -28.02
CA LYS A 40 -8.44 -2.98 -27.91
C LYS A 40 -8.78 -3.63 -29.24
N ASP A 41 -8.88 -2.84 -30.31
CA ASP A 41 -9.12 -3.26 -31.68
C ASP A 41 -7.95 -4.07 -32.28
N ARG A 42 -6.75 -3.92 -31.71
CA ARG A 42 -5.54 -4.65 -32.10
C ARG A 42 -5.27 -5.89 -31.25
N ILE A 43 -6.11 -6.15 -30.23
CA ILE A 43 -5.92 -7.24 -29.28
C ILE A 43 -6.86 -8.40 -29.64
N HIS A 44 -6.26 -9.53 -30.03
CA HIS A 44 -6.98 -10.78 -30.24
C HIS A 44 -6.96 -11.60 -28.94
N GLY A 45 -8.01 -11.46 -28.12
CA GLY A 45 -8.14 -12.18 -26.86
C GLY A 45 -8.77 -11.33 -25.76
N ARG A 46 -8.52 -11.72 -24.51
CA ARG A 46 -8.97 -10.99 -23.32
C ARG A 46 -7.79 -10.78 -22.38
N VAL A 47 -7.75 -9.62 -21.73
CA VAL A 47 -6.80 -9.32 -20.67
C VAL A 47 -7.60 -9.11 -19.39
N LYS A 48 -7.24 -9.83 -18.32
CA LYS A 48 -7.86 -9.69 -17.00
C LYS A 48 -6.89 -8.98 -16.08
N PHE A 49 -7.24 -7.78 -15.64
CA PHE A 49 -6.46 -7.03 -14.65
C PHE A 49 -6.88 -7.45 -13.25
N VAL A 50 -5.89 -7.75 -12.42
CA VAL A 50 -6.06 -8.17 -11.03
C VAL A 50 -5.33 -7.14 -10.16
N PHE A 51 -6.09 -6.25 -9.51
CA PHE A 51 -5.53 -5.31 -8.53
C PHE A 51 -5.68 -5.94 -7.15
N GLN A 52 -4.64 -6.65 -6.73
CA GLN A 52 -4.68 -7.48 -5.55
C GLN A 52 -4.46 -6.68 -4.25
N PRO A 53 -5.35 -6.77 -3.26
CA PRO A 53 -5.10 -6.21 -1.93
C PRO A 53 -4.23 -7.15 -1.08
N ALA A 54 -3.81 -6.71 0.11
CA ALA A 54 -3.35 -7.59 1.20
C ALA A 54 -2.22 -8.61 0.88
N GLU A 55 -1.34 -8.31 -0.08
CA GLU A 55 -0.14 -9.14 -0.38
C GLU A 55 0.79 -9.26 0.84
N GLU A 56 1.04 -8.16 1.55
CA GLU A 56 2.01 -8.11 2.68
C GLU A 56 1.66 -9.06 3.84
N ILE A 57 0.40 -9.50 3.90
CA ILE A 57 -0.07 -10.49 4.86
C ILE A 57 -0.42 -11.84 4.20
N ALA A 58 -0.14 -12.01 2.91
CA ALA A 58 -0.37 -13.20 2.12
C ALA A 58 -1.83 -13.72 2.21
N ARG A 59 -2.80 -12.80 2.08
CA ARG A 59 -4.24 -13.13 2.10
C ARG A 59 -4.97 -12.69 0.85
N GLY A 60 -4.37 -11.82 0.06
CA GLY A 60 -5.02 -11.16 -1.06
C GLY A 60 -5.38 -12.10 -2.19
N ALA A 61 -4.37 -12.81 -2.70
CA ALA A 61 -4.52 -13.68 -3.85
C ALA A 61 -5.57 -14.76 -3.60
N GLN A 62 -5.50 -15.44 -2.44
CA GLN A 62 -6.44 -16.50 -2.11
C GLN A 62 -7.89 -15.99 -2.00
N ALA A 63 -8.12 -14.89 -1.29
CA ALA A 63 -9.46 -14.30 -1.18
C ALA A 63 -10.04 -13.91 -2.56
N MET A 64 -9.22 -13.32 -3.43
CA MET A 64 -9.63 -13.00 -4.80
C MET A 64 -9.95 -14.27 -5.61
N ILE A 65 -9.15 -15.33 -5.49
CA ILE A 65 -9.40 -16.61 -6.19
C ILE A 65 -10.72 -17.22 -5.73
N GLU A 66 -10.99 -17.22 -4.42
CA GLU A 66 -12.25 -17.69 -3.83
C GLU A 66 -13.46 -16.87 -4.34
N ASP A 67 -13.28 -15.56 -4.54
CA ASP A 67 -14.28 -14.67 -5.18
C ASP A 67 -14.36 -14.82 -6.72
N GLY A 68 -13.61 -15.76 -7.31
CA GLY A 68 -13.68 -16.06 -8.74
C GLY A 68 -12.75 -15.23 -9.62
N ALA A 69 -11.66 -14.66 -9.08
CA ALA A 69 -10.66 -13.93 -9.88
C ALA A 69 -9.99 -14.79 -10.97
N LEU A 70 -10.01 -16.12 -10.86
CA LEU A 70 -9.58 -17.04 -11.92
C LEU A 70 -10.73 -17.65 -12.73
N ALA A 71 -11.97 -17.28 -12.44
CA ALA A 71 -13.15 -17.70 -13.18
C ALA A 71 -13.63 -16.61 -14.15
N ASN A 72 -14.38 -17.03 -15.19
CA ASN A 72 -15.22 -16.17 -16.04
C ASN A 72 -14.60 -14.82 -16.48
N PRO A 73 -13.59 -14.81 -17.37
CA PRO A 73 -12.94 -15.96 -17.99
C PRO A 73 -11.78 -16.51 -17.15
N ARG A 74 -11.48 -17.80 -17.33
CA ARG A 74 -10.24 -18.39 -16.84
C ARG A 74 -9.07 -17.93 -17.72
N PRO A 75 -8.00 -17.35 -17.15
CA PRO A 75 -6.82 -16.98 -17.92
C PRO A 75 -6.02 -18.21 -18.35
N ASP A 76 -5.45 -18.17 -19.55
CA ASP A 76 -4.53 -19.22 -20.05
C ASP A 76 -3.12 -19.05 -19.48
N VAL A 77 -2.74 -17.81 -19.13
CA VAL A 77 -1.45 -17.44 -18.56
C VAL A 77 -1.65 -16.33 -17.53
N SER A 78 -0.91 -16.37 -16.42
CA SER A 78 -0.84 -15.31 -15.41
C SER A 78 0.51 -14.61 -15.42
N LEU A 79 0.51 -13.28 -15.42
CA LEU A 79 1.73 -12.48 -15.35
C LEU A 79 1.67 -11.57 -14.13
N GLY A 80 2.79 -11.48 -13.40
CA GLY A 80 2.97 -10.51 -12.34
C GLY A 80 4.37 -9.92 -12.41
N LEU A 81 4.54 -8.74 -11.83
CA LEU A 81 5.83 -8.07 -11.77
C LEU A 81 6.04 -7.47 -10.41
N HIS A 82 7.30 -7.36 -10.01
CA HIS A 82 7.70 -6.63 -8.82
C HIS A 82 8.85 -5.67 -9.16
N VAL A 83 8.69 -4.37 -8.91
CA VAL A 83 9.85 -3.43 -8.92
C VAL A 83 10.87 -3.88 -7.87
N TRP A 84 12.14 -4.00 -8.23
CA TRP A 84 13.10 -4.72 -7.42
C TRP A 84 14.38 -3.92 -7.18
N ASN A 85 14.57 -3.43 -5.96
CA ASN A 85 15.71 -2.59 -5.59
C ASN A 85 17.04 -3.33 -5.39
N THR A 86 17.06 -4.66 -5.55
CA THR A 86 18.31 -5.42 -5.66
C THR A 86 18.83 -5.49 -7.10
N LEU A 87 17.99 -5.14 -8.09
CA LEU A 87 18.38 -5.07 -9.49
C LEU A 87 18.58 -3.61 -9.93
N PRO A 88 19.68 -3.29 -10.64
CA PRO A 88 19.89 -1.98 -11.25
C PRO A 88 18.73 -1.57 -12.16
N LEU A 89 18.43 -0.26 -12.19
CA LEU A 89 17.50 0.33 -13.17
C LEU A 89 17.80 -0.16 -14.59
N GLY A 90 16.76 -0.58 -15.31
CA GLY A 90 16.88 -1.07 -16.69
C GLY A 90 17.16 -2.57 -16.83
N ARG A 91 17.32 -3.31 -15.73
CA ARG A 91 17.47 -4.78 -15.75
C ARG A 91 16.17 -5.50 -15.42
N LEU A 92 15.99 -6.69 -16.01
CA LEU A 92 14.84 -7.55 -15.72
C LEU A 92 15.30 -8.91 -15.18
N GLY A 93 14.75 -9.33 -14.04
CA GLY A 93 14.93 -10.66 -13.48
C GLY A 93 13.87 -11.62 -14.02
N VAL A 94 14.27 -12.57 -14.86
CA VAL A 94 13.37 -13.38 -15.71
C VAL A 94 13.73 -14.87 -15.67
N ALA A 95 14.14 -15.36 -14.50
CA ALA A 95 14.52 -16.75 -14.26
C ALA A 95 13.35 -17.75 -14.43
N ASP A 96 13.68 -18.97 -14.85
CA ASP A 96 12.76 -20.13 -14.87
C ASP A 96 12.72 -20.83 -13.51
N GLY A 97 11.63 -21.57 -13.27
CA GLY A 97 11.49 -22.39 -12.08
C GLY A 97 11.26 -21.54 -10.82
N PRO A 98 11.62 -22.05 -9.63
CA PRO A 98 11.37 -21.34 -8.38
C PRO A 98 12.14 -20.02 -8.29
N THR A 99 11.43 -18.90 -8.20
CA THR A 99 12.00 -17.54 -8.11
C THR A 99 11.80 -16.89 -6.75
N MET A 100 10.71 -17.21 -6.06
CA MET A 100 10.46 -16.79 -4.68
C MET A 100 10.10 -18.01 -3.81
N ALA A 101 10.52 -17.99 -2.55
CA ALA A 101 10.35 -19.12 -1.65
C ALA A 101 8.94 -19.14 -1.04
N GLY A 102 8.40 -20.33 -0.81
CA GLY A 102 7.23 -20.49 0.04
C GLY A 102 7.54 -20.08 1.48
N SER A 103 6.59 -19.43 2.14
CA SER A 103 6.72 -18.92 3.51
C SER A 103 5.84 -19.71 4.46
N SER A 104 6.36 -20.01 5.64
CA SER A 104 5.55 -20.54 6.74
C SER A 104 5.95 -19.90 8.06
N LEU A 105 4.98 -19.78 8.95
CA LEU A 105 5.13 -19.27 10.31
C LEU A 105 4.86 -20.42 11.28
N TRP A 106 5.63 -20.51 12.36
CA TRP A 106 5.45 -21.56 13.33
C TRP A 106 5.52 -21.02 14.76
N THR A 107 4.83 -21.71 15.67
CA THR A 107 4.84 -21.45 17.10
C THR A 107 4.94 -22.77 17.85
N ALA A 108 5.82 -22.83 18.84
CA ALA A 108 5.92 -23.93 19.78
C ALA A 108 5.76 -23.40 21.20
N THR A 109 4.75 -23.89 21.92
CA THR A 109 4.52 -23.60 23.33
C THR A 109 4.97 -24.81 24.15
N LEU A 110 5.99 -24.61 24.97
CA LEU A 110 6.52 -25.60 25.89
C LEU A 110 5.92 -25.40 27.27
N THR A 111 5.44 -26.48 27.88
CA THR A 111 4.92 -26.49 29.24
C THR A 111 5.75 -27.43 30.10
N GLY A 112 6.40 -26.87 31.11
CA GLY A 112 7.15 -27.59 32.13
C GLY A 112 6.50 -27.43 33.51
N LYS A 113 7.33 -27.27 34.54
CA LYS A 113 6.89 -27.12 35.93
C LYS A 113 7.78 -26.10 36.63
N GLY A 114 7.18 -25.00 37.07
CA GLY A 114 7.92 -23.95 37.75
C GLY A 114 8.51 -24.40 39.10
N ALA A 115 9.63 -23.79 39.47
CA ALA A 115 10.33 -24.05 40.72
C ALA A 115 11.23 -22.87 41.11
N HIS A 116 11.69 -22.83 42.35
CA HIS A 116 12.73 -21.87 42.75
C HIS A 116 14.04 -22.21 42.02
N GLY A 117 14.76 -21.22 41.49
CA GLY A 117 15.99 -21.43 40.71
C GLY A 117 17.10 -22.16 41.47
N ALA A 118 17.09 -22.10 42.80
CA ALA A 118 18.00 -22.86 43.67
C ALA A 118 17.55 -24.30 43.98
N ALA A 119 16.38 -24.73 43.51
CA ALA A 119 15.85 -26.09 43.70
C ALA A 119 15.36 -26.70 42.37
N PRO A 120 16.22 -26.79 41.33
CA PRO A 120 15.80 -27.19 39.98
C PRO A 120 15.26 -28.63 39.90
N HIS A 121 15.71 -29.53 40.77
CA HIS A 121 15.25 -30.92 40.85
C HIS A 121 13.75 -31.07 41.21
N LEU A 122 13.08 -30.00 41.65
CA LEU A 122 11.65 -29.98 41.94
C LEU A 122 10.79 -29.50 40.74
N GLY A 123 11.43 -28.95 39.71
CA GLY A 123 10.80 -28.40 38.51
C GLY A 123 11.17 -29.16 37.24
N ILE A 124 10.63 -28.66 36.13
CA ILE A 124 10.92 -29.08 34.76
C ILE A 124 11.12 -27.77 34.00
N ASP A 125 12.33 -27.51 33.54
CA ASP A 125 12.74 -26.19 33.03
C ASP A 125 12.46 -26.04 31.53
N PRO A 126 11.43 -25.28 31.13
CA PRO A 126 11.11 -25.08 29.72
C PRO A 126 12.10 -24.14 29.01
N VAL A 127 12.89 -23.34 29.73
CA VAL A 127 13.90 -22.44 29.15
C VAL A 127 15.08 -23.25 28.63
N VAL A 128 15.57 -24.20 29.44
CA VAL A 128 16.64 -25.11 29.02
C VAL A 128 16.16 -25.98 27.86
N CYS A 129 14.95 -26.52 27.96
CA CYS A 129 14.34 -27.29 26.87
C CYS A 129 14.27 -26.48 25.56
N ALA A 130 13.81 -25.23 25.61
CA ALA A 130 13.74 -24.34 24.45
C ALA A 130 15.10 -24.12 23.79
N ALA A 131 16.17 -23.91 24.57
CA ALA A 131 17.53 -23.76 24.05
C ALA A 131 18.01 -25.01 23.29
N HIS A 132 17.70 -26.20 23.80
CA HIS A 132 18.02 -27.46 23.13
C HIS A 132 17.19 -27.66 21.86
N ILE A 133 15.92 -27.27 21.85
CA ILE A 133 15.09 -27.28 20.64
C ILE A 133 15.69 -26.35 19.57
N ILE A 134 16.01 -25.10 19.90
CA ILE A 134 16.62 -24.14 18.96
C ILE A 134 17.90 -24.72 18.33
N THR A 135 18.74 -25.34 19.16
CA THR A 135 19.98 -26.00 18.70
C THR A 135 19.69 -27.18 17.77
N ALA A 136 18.74 -28.04 18.13
CA ALA A 136 18.38 -29.22 17.36
C ALA A 136 17.71 -28.88 16.02
N LEU A 137 16.91 -27.82 15.95
CA LEU A 137 16.28 -27.37 14.70
C LEU A 137 17.31 -27.06 13.59
N GLN A 138 18.53 -26.66 13.94
CA GLN A 138 19.60 -26.40 12.97
C GLN A 138 20.05 -27.67 12.22
N THR A 139 19.75 -28.85 12.77
CA THR A 139 20.05 -30.14 12.12
C THR A 139 19.14 -30.43 10.94
N ILE A 140 17.97 -29.80 10.85
CA ILE A 140 17.02 -30.05 9.76
C ILE A 140 17.65 -29.63 8.42
N VAL A 141 18.03 -28.36 8.30
CA VAL A 141 18.66 -27.86 7.07
C VAL A 141 20.02 -28.51 6.87
N SER A 142 20.81 -28.66 7.92
CA SER A 142 22.19 -29.14 7.75
C SER A 142 22.27 -30.63 7.46
N ARG A 143 21.36 -31.49 7.93
CA ARG A 143 21.46 -32.96 7.87
C ARG A 143 20.28 -33.68 7.20
N ASN A 144 19.11 -33.04 7.05
CA ASN A 144 17.93 -33.68 6.46
C ASN A 144 17.61 -33.17 5.05
N VAL A 145 17.81 -31.89 4.78
CA VAL A 145 17.59 -31.30 3.44
C VAL A 145 18.71 -31.73 2.49
N ASP A 146 18.37 -32.07 1.25
CA ASP A 146 19.36 -32.35 0.21
C ASP A 146 20.31 -31.14 0.06
N PRO A 147 21.64 -31.31 0.07
CA PRO A 147 22.59 -30.21 -0.12
C PRO A 147 22.41 -29.39 -1.40
N MET A 148 21.72 -29.94 -2.42
CA MET A 148 21.37 -29.25 -3.66
C MET A 148 20.04 -28.48 -3.58
N ASP A 149 19.26 -28.71 -2.52
CA ASP A 149 18.03 -28.01 -2.23
C ASP A 149 18.25 -26.89 -1.22
N THR A 150 17.25 -26.01 -1.08
CA THR A 150 17.35 -24.87 -0.17
C THR A 150 16.18 -24.78 0.78
N ALA A 151 16.50 -24.61 2.05
CA ALA A 151 15.57 -24.32 3.11
C ALA A 151 16.19 -23.36 4.14
N VAL A 152 15.34 -22.57 4.78
CA VAL A 152 15.70 -21.75 5.94
C VAL A 152 14.75 -22.10 7.06
N VAL A 153 15.27 -22.30 8.27
CA VAL A 153 14.48 -22.44 9.49
C VAL A 153 15.05 -21.43 10.49
N SER A 154 14.19 -20.54 10.99
CA SER A 154 14.61 -19.49 11.92
C SER A 154 13.67 -19.45 13.11
N ALA A 155 14.22 -19.60 14.32
CA ALA A 155 13.56 -19.23 15.56
C ALA A 155 13.90 -17.76 15.84
N THR A 156 12.91 -16.88 15.72
CA THR A 156 13.13 -15.42 15.75
C THR A 156 12.66 -14.78 17.05
N GLN A 157 11.92 -15.51 17.87
CA GLN A 157 11.37 -15.02 19.12
C GLN A 157 11.36 -16.12 20.18
N VAL A 158 11.75 -15.75 21.40
CA VAL A 158 11.75 -16.61 22.59
C VAL A 158 11.21 -15.80 23.77
N HIS A 159 10.17 -16.29 24.43
CA HIS A 159 9.62 -15.70 25.65
C HIS A 159 9.48 -16.74 26.75
N ALA A 160 10.04 -16.47 27.94
CA ALA A 160 9.89 -17.32 29.11
C ALA A 160 10.26 -16.57 30.40
N GLY A 161 9.40 -16.67 31.41
CA GLY A 161 9.62 -16.16 32.77
C GLY A 161 9.57 -14.64 32.94
N ASP A 162 9.37 -14.23 34.19
CA ASP A 162 9.18 -12.82 34.58
C ASP A 162 10.15 -12.36 35.69
N THR A 163 10.96 -13.28 36.25
CA THR A 163 11.95 -12.99 37.31
C THR A 163 13.17 -13.90 37.19
N HIS A 164 14.28 -13.51 37.79
CA HIS A 164 15.59 -14.16 37.65
C HIS A 164 15.81 -15.38 38.55
N ASN A 165 14.99 -15.59 39.58
CA ASN A 165 15.17 -16.64 40.59
C ASN A 165 14.07 -17.73 40.56
N VAL A 166 13.28 -17.78 39.49
CA VAL A 166 12.19 -18.75 39.31
C VAL A 166 12.32 -19.40 37.94
N ILE A 167 12.27 -20.74 37.92
CA ILE A 167 12.06 -21.52 36.70
C ILE A 167 10.60 -21.31 36.29
N PRO A 168 10.30 -20.83 35.07
CA PRO A 168 8.93 -20.57 34.65
C PRO A 168 8.18 -21.86 34.35
N GLN A 169 6.85 -21.77 34.27
CA GLN A 169 6.01 -22.89 33.86
C GLN A 169 6.00 -23.08 32.33
N THR A 170 6.16 -22.01 31.55
CA THR A 170 6.05 -22.06 30.10
C THR A 170 7.18 -21.31 29.39
N ALA A 171 7.45 -21.72 28.16
CA ALA A 171 8.27 -21.00 27.19
C ALA A 171 7.61 -21.02 25.81
N VAL A 172 7.64 -19.91 25.08
CA VAL A 172 7.08 -19.80 23.73
C VAL A 172 8.19 -19.47 22.74
N LEU A 173 8.28 -20.29 21.70
CA LEU A 173 9.16 -20.10 20.55
C LEU A 173 8.32 -19.77 19.33
N THR A 174 8.67 -18.73 18.59
CA THR A 174 8.07 -18.47 17.27
C THR A 174 9.14 -18.23 16.23
N GLY A 175 8.78 -18.46 14.98
CA GLY A 175 9.73 -18.36 13.90
C GLY A 175 9.11 -18.50 12.52
N THR A 176 10.00 -18.59 11.55
CA THR A 176 9.65 -18.73 10.15
C THR A 176 10.45 -19.84 9.48
N MET A 177 9.93 -20.37 8.38
CA MET A 177 10.72 -21.20 7.48
C MET A 177 10.47 -20.83 6.02
N ARG A 178 11.44 -21.12 5.16
CA ARG A 178 11.41 -20.85 3.72
C ARG A 178 11.88 -22.05 2.93
N SER A 179 11.29 -22.30 1.76
CA SER A 179 11.84 -23.22 0.77
C SER A 179 11.33 -22.91 -0.64
N PHE A 180 12.14 -23.22 -1.65
CA PHE A 180 11.75 -23.15 -3.06
C PHE A 180 10.92 -24.34 -3.53
N LYS A 181 10.80 -25.40 -2.71
CA LYS A 181 10.15 -26.66 -3.07
C LYS A 181 9.12 -27.06 -2.01
N THR A 182 7.96 -27.52 -2.47
CA THR A 182 6.88 -27.96 -1.59
C THR A 182 7.28 -29.22 -0.82
N GLU A 183 7.94 -30.17 -1.48
CA GLU A 183 8.44 -31.39 -0.86
C GLU A 183 9.49 -31.13 0.23
N VAL A 184 10.33 -30.12 0.06
CA VAL A 184 11.31 -29.70 1.07
C VAL A 184 10.61 -29.00 2.24
N ARG A 185 9.63 -28.14 1.98
CA ARG A 185 8.78 -27.54 3.02
C ARG A 185 8.09 -28.61 3.87
N ASP A 186 7.54 -29.64 3.24
CA ASP A 186 6.81 -30.70 3.92
C ASP A 186 7.77 -31.57 4.78
N LEU A 187 8.96 -31.90 4.25
CA LEU A 187 10.03 -32.54 5.01
C LEU A 187 10.43 -31.71 6.24
N VAL A 188 10.70 -30.41 6.05
CA VAL A 188 11.09 -29.52 7.14
C VAL A 188 9.99 -29.47 8.21
N THR A 189 8.73 -29.35 7.80
CA THR A 189 7.56 -29.34 8.71
C THR A 189 7.51 -30.59 9.57
N GLN A 190 7.63 -31.76 8.93
CA GLN A 190 7.65 -33.03 9.64
C GLN A 190 8.81 -33.10 10.64
N ARG A 191 10.02 -32.73 10.21
CA ARG A 191 11.22 -32.80 11.06
C ARG A 191 11.16 -31.82 12.22
N MET A 192 10.54 -30.65 12.04
CA MET A 192 10.30 -29.70 13.11
C MET A 192 9.40 -30.30 14.19
N ASP A 193 8.26 -30.87 13.80
CA ASP A 193 7.33 -31.51 14.75
C ASP A 193 8.01 -32.63 15.54
N GLU A 194 8.71 -33.54 14.85
CA GLU A 194 9.45 -34.65 15.46
C GLU A 194 10.52 -34.16 16.46
N ILE A 195 11.33 -33.16 16.09
CA ILE A 195 12.40 -32.63 16.95
C ILE A 195 11.82 -31.89 18.15
N ILE A 196 10.84 -31.01 17.94
CA ILE A 196 10.25 -30.20 19.01
C ILE A 196 9.61 -31.11 20.05
N ARG A 197 8.77 -32.06 19.64
CA ARG A 197 8.10 -33.01 20.54
C ARG A 197 9.10 -33.97 21.18
N GLY A 198 10.05 -34.49 20.41
CA GLY A 198 11.05 -35.43 20.91
C GLY A 198 11.99 -34.81 21.94
N VAL A 199 12.50 -33.61 21.68
CA VAL A 199 13.35 -32.89 22.64
C VAL A 199 12.52 -32.50 23.87
N ALA A 200 11.31 -31.96 23.70
CA ALA A 200 10.44 -31.64 24.83
C ALA A 200 10.23 -32.84 25.77
N ALA A 201 9.84 -33.98 25.21
CA ALA A 201 9.64 -35.22 25.96
C ALA A 201 10.91 -35.66 26.70
N SER A 202 12.09 -35.53 26.10
CA SER A 202 13.36 -35.91 26.74
C SER A 202 13.73 -35.05 27.96
N PHE A 203 13.21 -33.81 28.02
CA PHE A 203 13.37 -32.90 29.15
C PHE A 203 12.18 -32.97 30.13
N GLY A 204 11.16 -33.79 29.85
CA GLY A 204 9.93 -33.88 30.63
C GLY A 204 8.92 -32.75 30.38
N CYS A 205 9.14 -31.93 29.36
CA CYS A 205 8.20 -30.89 28.94
C CYS A 205 7.12 -31.46 28.01
N GLU A 206 5.93 -30.86 28.04
CA GLU A 206 4.94 -31.00 26.97
C GLU A 206 5.17 -29.91 25.91
N ALA A 207 4.89 -30.22 24.65
CA ALA A 207 4.99 -29.28 23.55
C ALA A 207 3.70 -29.27 22.72
N ASP A 208 3.13 -28.07 22.56
CA ASP A 208 2.15 -27.77 21.51
C ASP A 208 2.87 -27.08 20.36
N PHE A 209 2.76 -27.64 19.16
CA PHE A 209 3.42 -27.14 17.95
C PHE A 209 2.38 -26.85 16.88
N GLN A 210 2.42 -25.63 16.36
CA GLN A 210 1.50 -25.12 15.35
C GLN A 210 2.33 -24.50 14.22
N ILE A 211 1.89 -24.75 12.98
CA ILE A 211 2.52 -24.20 11.78
C ILE A 211 1.45 -23.76 10.79
N GLU A 212 1.67 -22.57 10.21
CA GLU A 212 0.82 -21.98 9.19
C GLU A 212 1.64 -21.79 7.91
N HIS A 213 1.26 -22.47 6.82
CA HIS A 213 1.82 -22.23 5.50
C HIS A 213 1.15 -21.00 4.89
N ARG A 214 1.90 -19.91 4.73
CA ARG A 214 1.40 -18.61 4.26
C ARG A 214 1.37 -18.50 2.75
N THR A 215 2.42 -18.98 2.09
CA THR A 215 2.55 -18.94 0.62
C THR A 215 3.23 -20.21 0.12
N GLY A 216 2.93 -20.58 -1.13
CA GLY A 216 3.73 -21.53 -1.89
C GLY A 216 4.97 -20.85 -2.48
N PRO A 217 5.93 -21.62 -3.02
CA PRO A 217 6.97 -21.05 -3.86
C PRO A 217 6.36 -20.46 -5.14
N VAL A 218 6.86 -19.32 -5.59
CA VAL A 218 6.53 -18.78 -6.91
C VAL A 218 7.40 -19.49 -7.94
N VAL A 219 6.78 -20.23 -8.84
CA VAL A 219 7.47 -21.07 -9.83
C VAL A 219 7.14 -20.60 -11.24
N ASN A 220 8.10 -19.94 -11.86
CA ASN A 220 7.99 -19.48 -13.25
C ASN A 220 7.99 -20.66 -14.21
N HIS A 221 6.99 -20.69 -15.10
CA HIS A 221 6.83 -21.72 -16.10
C HIS A 221 7.73 -21.42 -17.31
N ALA A 222 8.59 -22.38 -17.68
CA ALA A 222 9.62 -22.16 -18.69
C ALA A 222 9.05 -21.89 -20.10
N ASP A 223 7.89 -22.45 -20.44
CA ASP A 223 7.19 -22.17 -21.69
C ASP A 223 6.72 -20.71 -21.77
N VAL A 224 6.23 -20.14 -20.66
CA VAL A 224 5.88 -18.72 -20.56
C VAL A 224 7.15 -17.86 -20.65
N GLY A 225 8.19 -18.20 -19.90
CA GLY A 225 9.49 -17.50 -19.95
C GLY A 225 10.10 -17.47 -21.36
N ASN A 226 10.09 -18.60 -22.07
CA ASN A 226 10.62 -18.70 -23.44
C ASN A 226 9.86 -17.82 -24.44
N ARG A 227 8.57 -17.56 -24.22
CA ARG A 227 7.77 -16.66 -25.07
C ARG A 227 8.03 -15.19 -24.77
N LEU A 228 8.29 -14.83 -23.51
CA LEU A 228 8.43 -13.44 -23.08
C LEU A 228 9.85 -12.90 -23.17
N ARG A 229 10.88 -13.72 -22.96
CA ARG A 229 12.29 -13.29 -22.99
C ARG A 229 12.72 -12.60 -24.29
N PRO A 230 12.31 -13.04 -25.50
CA PRO A 230 12.64 -12.30 -26.71
C PRO A 230 12.05 -10.88 -26.69
N LEU A 231 10.79 -10.73 -26.27
CA LEU A 231 10.13 -9.41 -26.15
C LEU A 231 10.82 -8.53 -25.10
N PHE A 232 11.20 -9.11 -23.95
CA PHE A 232 11.97 -8.40 -22.94
C PHE A 232 13.36 -8.00 -23.45
N SER A 233 14.01 -8.85 -24.24
CA SER A 233 15.29 -8.54 -24.88
C SER A 233 15.17 -7.38 -25.88
N ASP A 234 14.07 -7.29 -26.62
CA ASP A 234 13.82 -6.17 -27.53
C ASP A 234 13.61 -4.84 -26.78
N ILE A 235 13.13 -4.89 -25.52
CA ILE A 235 12.87 -3.71 -24.69
C ILE A 235 14.13 -3.24 -23.96
N VAL A 236 14.88 -4.15 -23.30
CA VAL A 236 16.02 -3.78 -22.45
C VAL A 236 17.38 -4.21 -23.00
N GLY A 237 17.43 -4.99 -24.07
CA GLY A 237 18.63 -5.66 -24.53
C GLY A 237 18.89 -6.98 -23.80
N ALA A 238 19.40 -7.99 -24.51
CA ALA A 238 19.63 -9.32 -23.97
C ALA A 238 20.56 -9.35 -22.74
N ASP A 239 21.57 -8.47 -22.71
CA ASP A 239 22.54 -8.37 -21.61
C ASP A 239 21.94 -7.83 -20.30
N ASN A 240 20.74 -7.24 -20.37
CA ASN A 240 20.01 -6.72 -19.22
C ASN A 240 18.96 -7.70 -18.67
N LEU A 241 18.91 -8.92 -19.21
CA LEU A 241 18.10 -10.01 -18.65
C LEU A 241 18.93 -10.85 -17.67
N ASP A 242 18.50 -10.90 -16.42
CA ASP A 242 19.05 -11.81 -15.41
C ASP A 242 18.19 -13.08 -15.33
N LEU A 243 18.76 -14.20 -15.79
CA LEU A 243 18.12 -15.52 -15.79
C LEU A 243 18.28 -16.26 -14.46
N THR A 244 18.91 -15.64 -13.47
CA THR A 244 19.29 -16.26 -12.20
C THR A 244 18.64 -15.62 -10.99
N THR A 245 17.91 -14.50 -11.16
CA THR A 245 17.27 -13.77 -10.06
C THR A 245 16.32 -14.66 -9.27
N ARG A 246 16.61 -14.83 -7.98
CA ARG A 246 15.76 -15.54 -7.01
C ARG A 246 15.90 -14.90 -5.63
N THR A 247 14.90 -15.08 -4.78
CA THR A 247 14.89 -14.58 -3.40
C THR A 247 14.22 -15.55 -2.43
N MET A 248 14.63 -15.48 -1.16
CA MET A 248 13.96 -16.19 -0.05
C MET A 248 12.74 -15.43 0.51
N GLY A 249 12.41 -14.27 -0.08
CA GLY A 249 11.11 -13.63 0.12
C GLY A 249 9.98 -14.55 -0.36
N GLY A 250 8.82 -14.43 0.26
CA GLY A 250 7.59 -15.11 -0.18
C GLY A 250 6.62 -14.12 -0.79
N GLU A 251 5.72 -14.63 -1.63
CA GLU A 251 4.80 -13.83 -2.44
C GLU A 251 3.53 -14.67 -2.68
N ASP A 252 2.36 -14.07 -2.48
CA ASP A 252 1.07 -14.78 -2.56
C ASP A 252 0.54 -14.89 -4.00
N MET A 253 1.20 -14.26 -4.99
CA MET A 253 1.07 -14.61 -6.42
C MET A 253 1.27 -16.11 -6.69
N SER A 254 1.99 -16.83 -5.81
CA SER A 254 2.11 -18.29 -5.85
C SER A 254 0.75 -19.00 -5.92
N PHE A 255 -0.32 -18.44 -5.33
CA PHE A 255 -1.66 -19.01 -5.40
C PHE A 255 -2.28 -18.88 -6.79
N PHE A 256 -2.12 -17.72 -7.46
CA PHE A 256 -2.57 -17.58 -8.85
C PHE A 256 -1.86 -18.56 -9.78
N MET A 257 -0.58 -18.80 -9.52
CA MET A 257 0.28 -19.66 -10.32
C MET A 257 0.19 -21.16 -9.97
N THR A 258 -0.71 -21.53 -9.05
CA THR A 258 -0.94 -22.94 -8.70
C THR A 258 -1.65 -23.68 -9.85
N ASP A 259 -2.66 -23.06 -10.46
CA ASP A 259 -3.50 -23.68 -11.50
C ASP A 259 -3.42 -22.99 -12.87
N VAL A 260 -2.66 -21.89 -12.97
CA VAL A 260 -2.49 -21.10 -14.19
C VAL A 260 -0.99 -20.96 -14.46
N PRO A 261 -0.51 -21.41 -15.64
CA PRO A 261 0.89 -21.19 -16.03
C PRO A 261 1.23 -19.71 -16.00
N GLY A 262 2.43 -19.36 -15.53
CA GLY A 262 2.74 -17.95 -15.35
C GLY A 262 4.20 -17.61 -15.18
N MET A 263 4.44 -16.31 -15.13
CA MET A 263 5.74 -15.72 -14.86
C MET A 263 5.60 -14.50 -13.95
N TYR A 264 6.32 -14.54 -12.84
CA TYR A 264 6.58 -13.43 -11.96
C TYR A 264 8.00 -12.93 -12.21
N PHE A 265 8.13 -11.70 -12.72
CA PHE A 265 9.42 -11.13 -13.10
C PHE A 265 9.75 -9.87 -12.31
N PHE A 266 11.04 -9.62 -12.13
CA PHE A 266 11.54 -8.49 -11.37
C PHE A 266 11.94 -7.36 -12.32
N VAL A 267 11.54 -6.13 -12.00
CA VAL A 267 11.91 -4.94 -12.77
C VAL A 267 12.87 -4.09 -11.95
N GLY A 268 14.14 -4.04 -12.33
CA GLY A 268 15.16 -3.32 -11.60
C GLY A 268 14.85 -1.83 -11.50
N SER A 269 14.87 -1.32 -10.28
CA SER A 269 14.57 0.07 -9.93
C SER A 269 15.70 0.74 -9.15
N ALA A 270 16.79 0.01 -8.86
CA ALA A 270 17.87 0.52 -8.04
C ALA A 270 18.72 1.54 -8.81
N ASN A 271 18.90 2.73 -8.23
CA ASN A 271 19.81 3.74 -8.76
C ASN A 271 20.75 4.24 -7.65
N GLU A 272 21.94 3.65 -7.59
CA GLU A 272 22.98 4.00 -6.60
C GLU A 272 23.45 5.46 -6.75
N ALA A 273 23.53 5.97 -7.98
CA ALA A 273 23.95 7.35 -8.23
C ALA A 273 22.98 8.39 -7.64
N ARG A 274 21.71 8.02 -7.47
CA ARG A 274 20.66 8.85 -6.83
C ARG A 274 20.40 8.46 -5.37
N GLY A 275 21.09 7.45 -4.83
CA GLY A 275 20.84 6.91 -3.49
C GLY A 275 19.49 6.19 -3.36
N LEU A 276 18.97 5.64 -4.47
CA LEU A 276 17.67 4.95 -4.57
C LEU A 276 17.88 3.42 -4.68
N ASN A 277 18.71 2.86 -3.80
CA ASN A 277 19.11 1.45 -3.82
C ASN A 277 18.93 0.76 -2.47
N TYR A 278 18.15 1.36 -1.56
CA TYR A 278 17.78 0.72 -0.31
C TYR A 278 16.81 -0.43 -0.58
N GLY A 279 17.06 -1.59 0.03
CA GLY A 279 16.23 -2.78 -0.17
C GLY A 279 14.81 -2.60 0.35
N HIS A 280 13.92 -3.50 -0.08
CA HIS A 280 12.54 -3.57 0.37
C HIS A 280 12.47 -3.62 1.91
N HIS A 281 11.47 -2.96 2.48
CA HIS A 281 11.17 -2.89 3.92
C HIS A 281 12.19 -2.07 4.72
N HIS A 282 13.18 -1.47 4.06
CA HIS A 282 14.07 -0.50 4.67
C HIS A 282 13.33 0.85 4.87
N PRO A 283 13.53 1.57 6.00
CA PRO A 283 12.90 2.88 6.22
C PRO A 283 13.27 3.98 5.21
N GLN A 284 14.29 3.74 4.38
CA GLN A 284 14.72 4.63 3.30
C GLN A 284 14.42 4.05 1.91
N PHE A 285 13.61 3.00 1.83
CA PHE A 285 13.19 2.43 0.55
C PHE A 285 12.55 3.51 -0.32
N ASP A 286 13.03 3.58 -1.55
CA ASP A 286 12.60 4.51 -2.59
C ASP A 286 13.05 3.92 -3.93
N ILE A 287 12.31 4.18 -5.00
CA ILE A 287 12.60 3.63 -6.34
C ILE A 287 13.02 4.74 -7.30
N ASP A 288 13.76 4.39 -8.34
CA ASP A 288 13.86 5.27 -9.49
C ASP A 288 12.59 5.18 -10.35
N GLU A 289 11.77 6.25 -10.38
CA GLU A 289 10.52 6.31 -11.14
C GLU A 289 10.70 6.18 -12.67
N ASP A 290 11.93 6.29 -13.18
CA ASP A 290 12.26 5.92 -14.57
C ASP A 290 12.01 4.43 -14.84
N VAL A 291 11.74 3.62 -13.80
CA VAL A 291 11.29 2.23 -13.91
C VAL A 291 9.84 2.08 -14.41
N LEU A 292 8.98 3.10 -14.22
CA LEU A 292 7.55 2.98 -14.51
C LEU A 292 7.25 2.71 -16.00
N PRO A 293 7.88 3.40 -16.97
CA PRO A 293 7.71 3.07 -18.40
C PRO A 293 8.18 1.65 -18.73
N LEU A 294 9.27 1.20 -18.10
CA LEU A 294 9.81 -0.14 -18.31
C LEU A 294 8.85 -1.22 -17.81
N GLY A 295 8.28 -1.03 -16.61
CA GLY A 295 7.23 -1.91 -16.07
C GLY A 295 5.97 -1.96 -16.96
N GLY A 296 5.67 -0.87 -17.67
CA GLY A 296 4.59 -0.81 -18.66
C GLY A 296 4.90 -1.43 -20.02
N GLY A 297 6.14 -1.90 -20.24
CA GLY A 297 6.58 -2.49 -21.50
C GLY A 297 6.96 -1.46 -22.58
N ALA A 298 7.24 -0.21 -22.22
CA ALA A 298 7.79 0.78 -23.13
C ALA A 298 9.33 0.68 -23.17
N ALA A 299 9.91 0.56 -24.37
CA ALA A 299 11.35 0.61 -24.57
C ALA A 299 11.86 2.00 -24.17
N GLY A 300 12.54 2.08 -23.02
CA GLY A 300 13.39 3.20 -22.69
C GLY A 300 14.69 3.04 -23.46
N ASP A 301 14.88 3.85 -24.51
CA ASP A 301 16.14 3.93 -25.23
C ASP A 301 17.25 4.22 -24.20
N GLY A 302 18.17 3.27 -24.05
CA GLY A 302 19.15 3.29 -22.98
C GLY A 302 19.92 4.60 -22.94
N GLY A 303 19.88 5.30 -21.81
CA GLY A 303 20.90 6.28 -21.46
C GLY A 303 20.80 7.68 -22.07
N ARG A 304 19.62 8.16 -22.49
CA ARG A 304 19.37 9.61 -22.65
C ARG A 304 18.05 9.98 -21.98
N GLY A 305 18.14 10.94 -21.05
CA GLY A 305 17.03 11.34 -20.18
C GLY A 305 15.75 11.62 -20.95
N VAL A 306 14.65 11.13 -20.40
CA VAL A 306 13.27 11.45 -20.83
C VAL A 306 12.92 12.87 -20.37
N CYS A 307 13.73 13.85 -20.78
CA CYS A 307 13.46 15.27 -20.59
C CYS A 307 13.65 16.11 -21.85
N ASP A 308 14.04 15.52 -23.00
CA ASP A 308 14.40 16.33 -24.19
C ASP A 308 13.57 16.07 -25.46
N THR A 309 12.49 15.28 -25.38
CA THR A 309 11.47 15.25 -26.46
C THR A 309 10.30 16.14 -26.08
N GLY A 310 10.51 17.46 -26.16
CA GLY A 310 9.51 18.48 -26.51
C GLY A 310 8.03 18.25 -26.18
N MET A 311 7.70 17.79 -24.97
CA MET A 311 6.36 17.95 -24.40
C MET A 311 6.45 19.07 -23.38
N THR A 312 6.13 20.27 -23.84
CA THR A 312 5.87 21.43 -22.99
C THR A 312 4.74 21.13 -22.01
N GLU A 313 5.01 21.43 -20.73
CA GLU A 313 4.11 21.57 -19.57
C GLU A 313 3.73 20.29 -18.78
N PRO A 314 4.28 20.11 -17.56
CA PRO A 314 3.73 19.20 -16.57
C PRO A 314 2.66 19.92 -15.73
N VAL A 315 1.39 19.55 -15.87
CA VAL A 315 0.43 19.73 -14.78
C VAL A 315 -0.49 18.51 -14.72
N ALA A 316 -0.16 17.60 -13.81
CA ALA A 316 -0.97 16.46 -13.47
C ALA A 316 -2.32 16.91 -12.92
N LEU A 317 -3.41 16.51 -13.58
CA LEU A 317 -4.75 16.33 -13.06
C LEU A 317 -5.47 15.43 -14.08
N GLU A 318 -5.60 14.14 -13.79
CA GLU A 318 -6.39 13.22 -14.63
C GLU A 318 -7.76 12.95 -14.01
N TRP A 319 -8.78 13.19 -14.83
CA TRP A 319 -10.19 12.93 -14.61
C TRP A 319 -10.47 11.41 -14.57
N ILE A 320 -11.11 10.93 -13.50
CA ILE A 320 -11.61 9.55 -13.36
C ILE A 320 -13.10 9.65 -13.03
N SER A 321 -13.94 9.01 -13.84
CA SER A 321 -15.40 9.13 -13.78
C SER A 321 -16.01 8.41 -12.58
N GLY A 322 -16.80 9.14 -11.78
CA GLY A 322 -17.90 8.63 -10.94
C GLY A 322 -17.57 8.25 -9.49
N ASP A 323 -17.69 9.23 -8.60
CA ASP A 323 -18.17 9.23 -7.19
C ASP A 323 -17.42 10.38 -6.49
N GLY A 324 -18.08 11.56 -6.41
CA GLY A 324 -17.61 12.90 -5.99
C GLY A 324 -16.18 13.13 -5.45
N TRP A 325 -15.61 14.31 -5.70
CA TRP A 325 -14.28 14.67 -5.16
C TRP A 325 -14.43 15.55 -3.93
N LEU A 326 -13.63 15.32 -2.87
CA LEU A 326 -13.50 16.26 -1.75
C LEU A 326 -12.09 16.86 -1.75
N VAL A 327 -12.00 18.14 -2.06
CA VAL A 327 -10.74 18.87 -2.09
C VAL A 327 -10.62 19.66 -0.79
N LEU A 328 -9.54 19.40 -0.04
CA LEU A 328 -9.23 20.10 1.21
C LEU A 328 -7.96 20.92 1.02
N ALA A 329 -8.08 22.24 1.06
CA ALA A 329 -6.94 23.16 0.92
C ALA A 329 -6.64 23.87 2.26
N GLU A 330 -5.35 24.11 2.53
CA GLU A 330 -4.92 24.77 3.77
C GLU A 330 -5.01 26.30 3.64
N PRO A 331 -5.15 27.04 4.76
CA PRO A 331 -5.36 28.50 4.71
C PRO A 331 -4.25 29.29 3.99
N ASP A 332 -3.07 28.68 3.84
CA ASP A 332 -1.88 29.31 3.25
C ASP A 332 -1.67 28.95 1.76
N ASP A 333 -2.57 28.16 1.14
CA ASP A 333 -2.53 27.87 -0.29
C ASP A 333 -3.11 29.06 -1.09
N ASP A 334 -2.22 29.89 -1.65
CA ASP A 334 -2.43 30.97 -2.64
C ASP A 334 -3.78 31.76 -2.58
N PRO A 335 -3.76 33.04 -2.18
CA PRO A 335 -4.96 33.88 -2.12
C PRO A 335 -5.49 34.33 -3.49
N SER A 336 -4.82 33.99 -4.60
CA SER A 336 -5.31 34.35 -5.94
C SER A 336 -6.27 33.27 -6.49
N GLY A 337 -7.57 33.59 -6.53
CA GLY A 337 -8.64 32.72 -7.04
C GLY A 337 -8.40 32.09 -8.43
N ALA A 338 -7.43 32.62 -9.20
CA ALA A 338 -7.01 32.11 -10.49
C ALA A 338 -6.40 30.69 -10.46
N LEU A 339 -5.64 30.32 -9.40
CA LEU A 339 -5.06 28.97 -9.29
C LEU A 339 -6.14 27.93 -8.91
N ARG A 340 -7.15 28.38 -8.14
CA ARG A 340 -8.34 27.60 -7.74
C ARG A 340 -9.22 27.28 -8.96
N ALA A 341 -9.49 28.28 -9.79
CA ALA A 341 -10.33 28.13 -10.97
C ALA A 341 -9.71 27.28 -12.08
N SER A 342 -8.38 27.37 -12.31
CA SER A 342 -7.69 26.53 -13.30
C SER A 342 -7.74 25.04 -12.93
N ALA A 343 -7.64 24.73 -11.63
CA ALA A 343 -7.76 23.36 -11.12
C ALA A 343 -9.19 22.83 -11.28
N LEU A 344 -10.20 23.63 -10.94
CA LEU A 344 -11.62 23.28 -11.03
C LEU A 344 -12.11 23.14 -12.49
N HIS A 345 -11.66 24.01 -13.39
CA HIS A 345 -11.96 23.94 -14.82
C HIS A 345 -11.42 22.63 -15.43
N LYS A 346 -10.21 22.20 -15.05
CA LYS A 346 -9.61 20.94 -15.48
C LYS A 346 -10.34 19.70 -14.97
N LEU A 347 -11.10 19.81 -13.88
CA LEU A 347 -11.95 18.73 -13.36
C LEU A 347 -13.25 18.54 -14.15
N GLY A 348 -13.52 19.38 -15.15
CA GLY A 348 -14.66 19.22 -16.06
C GLY A 348 -16.02 19.50 -15.41
N VAL A 349 -16.05 20.42 -14.42
CA VAL A 349 -17.29 20.87 -13.79
C VAL A 349 -18.11 21.66 -14.81
N ASN A 350 -19.11 21.01 -15.41
CA ASN A 350 -19.95 21.58 -16.47
C ASN A 350 -21.37 21.98 -15.99
N ARG A 351 -21.59 21.97 -14.67
CA ARG A 351 -22.87 22.30 -14.01
C ARG A 351 -22.68 23.51 -13.08
N GLY A 352 -23.78 24.09 -12.59
CA GLY A 352 -23.75 25.22 -11.64
C GLY A 352 -22.86 24.96 -10.43
N PHE A 353 -22.41 26.01 -9.75
CA PHE A 353 -21.69 25.90 -8.48
C PHE A 353 -22.54 26.47 -7.34
N ALA A 354 -22.32 25.96 -6.12
CA ALA A 354 -22.96 26.46 -4.91
C ALA A 354 -21.90 26.81 -3.87
N PHE A 355 -22.04 27.96 -3.23
CA PHE A 355 -21.23 28.39 -2.11
C PHE A 355 -22.05 28.27 -0.82
N LEU A 356 -21.59 27.44 0.11
CA LEU A 356 -22.20 27.24 1.42
C LEU A 356 -21.42 28.00 2.48
N GLY A 357 -22.02 29.02 3.07
CA GLY A 357 -21.38 29.88 4.06
C GLY A 357 -22.33 30.41 5.13
N LEU A 358 -21.78 30.84 6.27
CA LEU A 358 -22.56 31.44 7.35
C LEU A 358 -22.72 32.96 7.19
N ASN A 359 -21.89 33.58 6.36
CA ASN A 359 -21.87 35.01 6.10
C ASN A 359 -21.91 35.28 4.59
N GLU A 360 -22.94 35.98 4.12
CA GLU A 360 -23.21 36.18 2.69
C GLU A 360 -22.13 37.03 1.99
N THR A 361 -21.44 37.90 2.74
CA THR A 361 -20.54 38.92 2.17
C THR A 361 -19.27 38.37 1.51
N THR A 362 -18.78 37.20 1.95
CA THR A 362 -17.60 36.55 1.38
C THR A 362 -17.94 35.75 0.13
N GLY A 363 -19.15 35.20 0.04
CA GLY A 363 -19.59 34.40 -1.10
C GLY A 363 -19.75 35.24 -2.37
N ASP A 364 -20.27 36.46 -2.28
CA ASP A 364 -20.51 37.32 -3.46
C ASP A 364 -19.22 37.62 -4.25
N ALA A 365 -18.10 37.81 -3.55
CA ALA A 365 -16.81 38.07 -4.19
C ALA A 365 -16.26 36.85 -4.92
N GLU A 366 -16.35 35.66 -4.33
CA GLU A 366 -15.90 34.42 -4.97
C GLU A 366 -16.83 33.98 -6.11
N MET A 367 -18.13 34.28 -6.02
CA MET A 367 -19.06 34.02 -7.12
C MET A 367 -18.74 34.89 -8.34
N ALA A 368 -18.43 36.17 -8.13
CA ALA A 368 -18.07 37.09 -9.21
C ALA A 368 -16.81 36.62 -9.97
N ASP A 369 -15.79 36.15 -9.25
CA ASP A 369 -14.57 35.60 -9.84
C ASP A 369 -14.86 34.37 -10.73
N MET A 370 -15.85 33.55 -10.38
CA MET A 370 -16.22 32.34 -11.14
C MET A 370 -17.14 32.65 -12.34
N GLU A 371 -18.05 33.63 -12.21
CA GLU A 371 -18.87 34.11 -13.32
C GLU A 371 -18.03 34.75 -14.43
N ASP A 372 -17.02 35.55 -14.06
CA ASP A 372 -16.06 36.17 -15.00
C ASP A 372 -15.28 35.11 -15.83
N LEU A 373 -15.22 33.87 -15.34
CA LEU A 373 -14.54 32.74 -15.99
C LEU A 373 -15.49 31.84 -16.80
N GLY A 374 -16.76 32.24 -16.93
CA GLY A 374 -17.76 31.54 -17.71
C GLY A 374 -18.33 30.29 -17.02
N ALA A 375 -18.17 30.16 -15.70
CA ALA A 375 -18.93 29.16 -14.95
C ALA A 375 -20.43 29.54 -14.95
N PRO A 376 -21.34 28.57 -15.07
CA PRO A 376 -22.78 28.84 -14.97
C PRO A 376 -23.12 29.46 -13.60
N THR A 377 -24.09 30.40 -13.57
CA THR A 377 -24.54 31.19 -12.41
C THR A 377 -24.58 30.39 -11.10
N GLY A 378 -23.98 30.95 -10.05
CA GLY A 378 -23.80 30.31 -8.75
C GLY A 378 -24.95 30.55 -7.77
N TYR A 379 -25.08 29.66 -6.78
CA TYR A 379 -26.02 29.81 -5.66
C TYR A 379 -25.25 30.12 -4.37
N LEU A 380 -25.70 31.14 -3.64
CA LEU A 380 -25.28 31.36 -2.25
C LEU A 380 -26.28 30.65 -1.34
N ILE A 381 -25.80 29.76 -0.48
CA ILE A 381 -26.63 28.96 0.42
C ILE A 381 -26.17 29.18 1.85
N ASN A 382 -26.99 29.86 2.65
CA ASN A 382 -26.72 30.01 4.07
C ASN A 382 -27.43 28.94 4.90
N VAL A 383 -26.66 27.93 5.31
CA VAL A 383 -27.14 26.74 6.02
C VAL A 383 -27.76 27.01 7.40
N VAL A 384 -27.62 28.21 7.93
CA VAL A 384 -28.22 28.61 9.21
C VAL A 384 -29.55 29.32 9.02
N THR A 385 -29.75 30.01 7.90
CA THR A 385 -30.92 30.87 7.68
C THR A 385 -31.89 30.33 6.63
N GLU A 386 -31.43 29.48 5.72
CA GLU A 386 -32.26 28.84 4.70
C GLU A 386 -32.91 27.55 5.21
N ASP A 387 -34.11 27.25 4.72
CA ASP A 387 -34.82 26.01 5.02
C ASP A 387 -34.35 24.83 4.16
N ASP A 388 -34.56 23.62 4.67
CA ASP A 388 -34.09 22.35 4.09
C ASP A 388 -34.52 22.15 2.63
N ASP A 389 -35.76 22.53 2.27
CA ASP A 389 -36.29 22.33 0.92
C ASP A 389 -35.60 23.26 -0.08
N THR A 390 -35.32 24.50 0.33
CA THR A 390 -34.54 25.48 -0.45
C THR A 390 -33.11 24.98 -0.70
N ILE A 391 -32.46 24.47 0.34
CA ILE A 391 -31.09 23.92 0.26
C ILE A 391 -31.03 22.72 -0.69
N ILE A 392 -31.96 21.76 -0.55
CA ILE A 392 -32.03 20.57 -1.39
C ILE A 392 -32.30 20.96 -2.85
N SER A 393 -33.20 21.90 -3.08
CA SER A 393 -33.52 22.39 -4.42
C SER A 393 -32.29 23.01 -5.09
N ASN A 394 -31.55 23.86 -4.39
CA ASN A 394 -30.39 24.55 -4.93
C ASN A 394 -29.22 23.60 -5.21
N LEU A 395 -29.08 22.50 -4.45
CA LEU A 395 -27.99 21.53 -4.63
C LEU A 395 -28.23 20.47 -5.71
N ARG A 396 -29.46 20.32 -6.22
CA ARG A 396 -29.82 19.23 -7.17
C ARG A 396 -29.03 19.23 -8.48
N ASP A 397 -28.76 20.42 -9.01
CA ASP A 397 -28.15 20.61 -10.34
C ASP A 397 -26.71 21.15 -10.26
N VAL A 398 -26.08 21.02 -9.10
CA VAL A 398 -24.75 21.56 -8.82
C VAL A 398 -23.65 20.54 -9.13
N GLY A 399 -22.57 21.00 -9.76
CA GLY A 399 -21.36 20.22 -10.02
C GLY A 399 -20.20 20.55 -9.08
N LEU A 400 -20.25 21.69 -8.38
CA LEU A 400 -19.23 22.13 -7.43
C LEU A 400 -19.87 22.80 -6.22
N ILE A 401 -19.48 22.36 -5.03
CA ILE A 401 -19.87 22.91 -3.75
C ILE A 401 -18.63 23.50 -3.09
N MET A 402 -18.66 24.77 -2.72
CA MET A 402 -17.59 25.44 -1.97
C MET A 402 -18.06 25.72 -0.55
N LEU A 403 -17.22 25.43 0.45
CA LEU A 403 -17.52 25.72 1.85
C LEU A 403 -16.74 26.96 2.30
N ASP A 404 -17.43 27.91 2.90
CA ASP A 404 -16.88 29.21 3.33
C ASP A 404 -15.67 28.99 4.26
N PRO A 405 -14.45 29.37 3.83
CA PRO A 405 -13.24 29.18 4.64
C PRO A 405 -13.22 30.08 5.88
N SER A 406 -14.02 31.13 5.93
CA SER A 406 -14.06 32.08 7.04
C SER A 406 -15.07 31.71 8.13
N ALA A 407 -15.92 30.70 7.89
CA ALA A 407 -16.95 30.28 8.82
C ALA A 407 -16.36 29.62 10.09
N ASP A 408 -17.00 29.84 11.25
CA ASP A 408 -16.64 29.13 12.49
C ASP A 408 -16.89 27.63 12.29
N PRO A 409 -15.84 26.79 12.38
CA PRO A 409 -15.95 25.37 12.10
C PRO A 409 -17.00 24.66 12.93
N ARG A 410 -17.14 25.02 14.21
CA ARG A 410 -18.08 24.34 15.12
C ARG A 410 -19.52 24.68 14.76
N ARG A 411 -19.79 25.96 14.49
CA ARG A 411 -21.12 26.40 14.04
C ARG A 411 -21.49 25.82 12.68
N MET A 412 -20.52 25.73 11.77
CA MET A 412 -20.77 25.12 10.46
C MET A 412 -21.05 23.63 10.59
N LEU A 413 -20.33 22.91 11.45
CA LEU A 413 -20.60 21.49 11.72
C LEU A 413 -21.99 21.27 12.32
N ASP A 414 -22.38 22.08 13.31
CA ASP A 414 -23.72 22.01 13.93
C ASP A 414 -24.82 22.25 12.89
N ALA A 415 -24.62 23.15 11.93
CA ALA A 415 -25.54 23.37 10.81
C ALA A 415 -25.51 22.23 9.77
N LEU A 416 -24.36 21.57 9.58
CA LEU A 416 -24.19 20.50 8.59
C LEU A 416 -24.80 19.15 9.01
N ILE A 417 -24.88 18.85 10.31
CA ILE A 417 -25.25 17.51 10.84
C ILE A 417 -26.73 17.13 10.56
N GLY A 418 -27.63 18.09 10.34
CA GLY A 418 -29.07 17.83 10.15
C GLY A 418 -29.52 17.99 8.69
N ALA A 419 -30.11 19.15 8.42
CA ALA A 419 -30.81 19.54 7.19
C ALA A 419 -30.03 19.35 5.87
N THR A 420 -28.72 19.63 5.90
CA THR A 420 -27.88 19.75 4.70
C THR A 420 -27.08 18.49 4.41
N SER A 421 -26.80 17.64 5.40
CA SER A 421 -26.02 16.41 5.23
C SER A 421 -26.59 15.48 4.15
N LEU A 422 -27.91 15.27 4.15
CA LEU A 422 -28.61 14.43 3.18
C LEU A 422 -28.56 15.02 1.77
N ALA A 423 -28.73 16.35 1.66
CA ALA A 423 -28.66 17.07 0.39
C ALA A 423 -27.26 17.05 -0.21
N MET A 424 -26.24 17.32 0.61
CA MET A 424 -24.84 17.27 0.22
C MET A 424 -24.40 15.86 -0.16
N ARG A 425 -24.88 14.85 0.57
CA ARG A 425 -24.64 13.44 0.22
C ARG A 425 -25.23 13.11 -1.14
N ASP A 426 -26.48 13.49 -1.41
CA ASP A 426 -27.12 13.22 -2.70
C ASP A 426 -26.39 13.95 -3.85
N ALA A 427 -25.99 15.22 -3.65
CA ALA A 427 -25.18 15.96 -4.63
C ALA A 427 -23.82 15.30 -4.88
N TYR A 428 -23.12 14.89 -3.82
CA TYR A 428 -21.83 14.20 -3.90
C TYR A 428 -21.93 12.86 -4.64
N LEU A 429 -22.93 12.02 -4.32
CA LEU A 429 -23.19 10.75 -5.00
C LEU A 429 -23.60 10.93 -6.46
N ARG A 430 -24.12 12.11 -6.83
CA ARG A 430 -24.38 12.49 -8.23
C ARG A 430 -23.17 13.07 -8.95
N GLY A 431 -22.01 13.12 -8.29
CA GLY A 431 -20.74 13.53 -8.86
C GLY A 431 -20.34 14.98 -8.62
N ALA A 432 -20.99 15.69 -7.68
CA ALA A 432 -20.53 17.02 -7.30
C ALA A 432 -19.14 16.98 -6.63
N VAL A 433 -18.32 17.98 -6.91
CA VAL A 433 -17.04 18.22 -6.24
C VAL A 433 -17.31 19.08 -5.01
N ILE A 434 -16.85 18.68 -3.83
CA ILE A 434 -16.87 19.51 -2.63
C ILE A 434 -15.48 20.09 -2.43
N TYR A 435 -15.39 21.40 -2.26
CA TYR A 435 -14.18 22.15 -2.02
C TYR A 435 -14.28 22.83 -0.66
N ALA A 436 -13.38 22.51 0.26
CA ALA A 436 -13.35 23.12 1.58
C ALA A 436 -11.95 23.63 1.90
N GLU A 437 -11.88 24.82 2.47
CA GLU A 437 -10.62 25.49 2.81
C GLU A 437 -10.51 25.80 4.30
N GLY A 438 -9.27 25.95 4.77
CA GLY A 438 -8.96 26.55 6.05
C GLY A 438 -9.59 25.84 7.27
N PRO A 439 -10.14 26.59 8.24
CA PRO A 439 -10.83 26.04 9.41
C PRO A 439 -11.91 24.99 9.06
N CYS A 440 -12.59 25.15 7.93
CA CYS A 440 -13.60 24.22 7.45
C CYS A 440 -13.00 22.89 6.95
N ALA A 441 -11.87 22.96 6.25
CA ALA A 441 -11.10 21.77 5.88
C ALA A 441 -10.63 20.97 7.10
N SER A 442 -10.31 21.67 8.20
CA SER A 442 -9.88 21.05 9.45
C SER A 442 -10.98 20.18 10.10
N LEU A 443 -12.27 20.47 9.89
CA LEU A 443 -13.39 19.64 10.39
C LEU A 443 -13.43 18.27 9.73
N PHE A 444 -13.36 18.24 8.40
CA PHE A 444 -13.36 17.00 7.64
C PHE A 444 -12.07 16.20 7.93
N GLY A 445 -10.95 16.87 8.17
CA GLY A 445 -9.70 16.24 8.62
C GLY A 445 -9.72 15.75 10.08
N ALA A 446 -10.44 16.42 10.99
CA ALA A 446 -10.51 16.07 12.41
C ALA A 446 -11.50 14.94 12.70
N CYS A 447 -12.58 14.82 11.93
CA CYS A 447 -13.51 13.68 12.00
C CYS A 447 -12.84 12.32 11.73
N TRP A 448 -11.69 12.33 11.03
CA TRP A 448 -10.84 11.16 10.79
C TRP A 448 -9.90 10.82 11.97
N ARG A 449 -9.60 11.79 12.84
CA ARG A 449 -8.60 11.68 13.92
C ARG A 449 -9.20 11.56 15.32
N SER A 450 -10.51 11.32 15.47
CA SER A 450 -11.07 11.07 16.80
C SER A 450 -10.43 9.81 17.41
N ALA A 451 -10.13 9.84 18.71
CA ALA A 451 -9.36 8.80 19.41
C ALA A 451 -10.01 7.40 19.43
N GLY A 452 -11.18 7.24 18.82
CA GLY A 452 -11.91 5.97 18.66
C GLY A 452 -12.13 5.51 17.23
N GLY A 453 -11.58 6.19 16.22
CA GLY A 453 -11.63 5.74 14.81
C GLY A 453 -13.01 5.74 14.13
N GLY A 454 -14.02 6.40 14.71
CA GLY A 454 -15.34 6.57 14.10
C GLY A 454 -15.58 8.00 13.61
N LEU A 455 -16.22 8.14 12.44
CA LEU A 455 -16.79 9.41 11.98
C LEU A 455 -17.98 9.83 12.86
N HIS A 456 -18.26 11.13 12.92
CA HIS A 456 -19.56 11.60 13.38
C HIS A 456 -20.67 11.09 12.45
N GLU A 457 -21.77 10.57 13.00
CA GLU A 457 -22.84 9.88 12.27
C GLU A 457 -23.37 10.66 11.04
N GLY A 458 -23.36 12.01 11.08
CA GLY A 458 -23.83 12.87 9.98
C GLY A 458 -22.91 12.97 8.75
N LEU A 459 -21.63 12.61 8.85
CA LEU A 459 -20.63 12.69 7.76
C LEU A 459 -20.03 11.33 7.40
N GLY A 460 -20.57 10.24 7.97
CA GLY A 460 -20.11 8.87 7.73
C GLY A 460 -20.17 8.40 6.27
N TRP A 461 -20.84 9.14 5.39
CA TRP A 461 -20.92 8.88 3.95
C TRP A 461 -19.72 9.42 3.14
N ILE A 462 -18.82 10.19 3.76
CA ILE A 462 -17.60 10.74 3.13
C ILE A 462 -16.41 9.76 3.27
N THR A 463 -16.60 8.57 3.85
CA THR A 463 -15.54 7.58 4.13
C THR A 463 -14.70 7.17 2.93
N ASP A 464 -15.27 7.23 1.73
CA ASP A 464 -14.63 6.81 0.47
C ASP A 464 -14.15 8.00 -0.38
N ALA A 465 -14.15 9.22 0.18
CA ALA A 465 -13.80 10.42 -0.56
C ALA A 465 -12.30 10.50 -0.92
N ARG A 466 -12.02 10.90 -2.16
CA ARG A 466 -10.66 11.15 -2.65
C ARG A 466 -10.22 12.55 -2.26
N PHE A 467 -9.19 12.63 -1.42
CA PHE A 467 -8.60 13.88 -0.97
C PHE A 467 -7.51 14.38 -1.91
N VAL A 468 -7.64 15.62 -2.38
CA VAL A 468 -6.58 16.32 -3.10
C VAL A 468 -6.06 17.44 -2.22
N ARG A 469 -4.78 17.38 -1.83
CA ARG A 469 -4.07 18.47 -1.14
C ARG A 469 -3.21 19.20 -2.15
N ASN A 470 -3.45 20.50 -2.31
CA ASN A 470 -2.55 21.35 -3.05
C ASN A 470 -1.35 21.71 -2.16
N ARG A 471 -0.15 21.88 -2.73
CA ARG A 471 1.01 22.40 -2.01
C ARG A 471 1.85 23.24 -2.95
N ARG A 472 1.82 24.56 -2.79
CA ARG A 472 2.96 25.41 -3.19
C ARG A 472 3.16 26.61 -2.25
N SER A 473 4.45 26.81 -1.98
CA SER A 473 5.17 28.00 -1.49
C SER A 473 4.97 28.50 -0.05
N GLY A 474 6.00 28.23 0.77
CA GLY A 474 6.77 29.23 1.53
C GLY A 474 6.01 30.33 2.28
N GLY A 475 5.66 30.08 3.54
CA GLY A 475 5.16 31.08 4.48
C GLY A 475 5.44 30.67 5.92
N THR A 476 5.74 31.65 6.77
CA THR A 476 6.25 31.52 8.15
C THR A 476 5.26 30.84 9.11
N ALA A 477 5.73 29.81 9.82
CA ALA A 477 4.96 29.14 10.88
C ALA A 477 4.66 30.07 12.06
N CYS A 478 3.38 30.29 12.33
CA CYS A 478 2.90 30.88 13.57
C CYS A 478 2.97 29.84 14.70
N GLY A 479 3.64 30.19 15.80
CA GLY A 479 3.87 29.30 16.92
C GLY A 479 2.61 29.02 17.74
N CYS A 480 2.46 27.77 18.17
CA CYS A 480 1.69 27.40 19.35
C CYS A 480 2.50 26.36 20.14
N THR A 481 3.03 26.80 21.27
CA THR A 481 3.61 25.97 22.32
C THR A 481 2.55 25.04 22.92
N PRO A 482 2.91 23.80 23.29
CA PRO A 482 2.02 22.94 24.05
C PRO A 482 2.03 23.40 25.51
N ASN A 483 0.86 23.76 26.03
CA ASN A 483 0.64 23.79 27.47
C ASN A 483 -0.68 23.11 27.78
N ILE A 484 -0.52 21.98 28.49
CA ILE A 484 -1.49 21.19 29.28
C ILE A 484 -2.45 20.32 28.48
#